data_AF-A0A5K1E5A2-F1
#
_entry.id   AF-A0A5K1E5A2-F1
#
_cell.length_a   1.000
_cell.length_b   1.000
_cell.length_c   1.000
_cell.angle_alpha   90.00
_cell.angle_beta   90.00
_cell.angle_gamma   90.00
#
_symmetry.space_group_name_H-M   'P 1'
#
loop_
_entity.id
_entity.type
_entity.pdbx_description
1 polymer ?
#
loop_
_entity_poly.entity_id
_entity_poly.type
_entity_poly.pdbx_seq_one_letter_code
_entity_poly.pdbx_strand_id
1 'polypeptide(L)'
;IVYNLGARKFLLFGVQANGCNPQHKATLLATEKCREDINNASKTFNTLLRSSIDRMYKSLPGSNFVFVNTYGIVRNVFDNPQSYGMQDFTVNFIIIIIVISTTSTMSQMH
;
A
#
# COMPACT_ATOMS: atom_id res chain seq x y z
N ILE A 1 18.72 1.66 12.47
CA ILE A 1 18.61 2.75 13.48
C ILE A 1 17.53 2.42 14.51
N VAL A 2 16.24 2.39 14.15
CA VAL A 2 15.14 2.15 15.10
C VAL A 2 15.21 0.82 15.86
N TYR A 3 15.69 -0.27 15.24
CA TYR A 3 15.92 -1.54 15.93
C TYR A 3 16.96 -1.42 17.06
N ASN A 4 18.03 -0.65 16.84
CA ASN A 4 19.08 -0.41 17.84
C ASN A 4 18.58 0.47 18.99
N LEU A 5 17.48 1.20 18.78
CA LEU A 5 16.78 1.98 19.81
C LEU A 5 15.73 1.15 20.56
N GLY A 6 15.67 -0.17 20.35
CA GLY A 6 14.76 -1.08 21.06
C GLY A 6 13.47 -1.41 20.33
N ALA A 7 13.22 -0.86 19.13
CA ALA A 7 12.04 -1.24 18.35
C ALA A 7 12.10 -2.73 17.98
N ARG A 8 11.00 -3.45 18.22
CA ARG A 8 10.85 -4.87 17.89
C ARG A 8 9.64 -5.17 17.01
N LYS A 9 8.66 -4.28 16.94
CA LYS A 9 7.48 -4.42 16.08
C LYS A 9 7.58 -3.41 14.94
N PHE A 10 7.45 -3.89 13.71
CA PHE A 10 7.57 -3.06 12.52
C PHE A 10 6.37 -3.30 11.61
N LEU A 11 5.68 -2.22 11.27
CA LEU A 11 4.62 -2.22 10.28
C LEU A 11 5.15 -1.61 8.98
N LEU A 12 5.08 -2.37 7.89
CA LEU A 12 5.63 -1.97 6.60
C LEU A 12 4.54 -2.02 5.55
N PHE A 13 4.28 -0.88 4.91
CA PHE A 13 3.28 -0.75 3.86
C PHE A 13 3.92 -1.00 2.50
N GLY A 14 3.26 -1.82 1.68
CA GLY A 14 3.55 -1.83 0.26
C GLY A 14 3.18 -0.50 -0.39
N VAL A 15 3.86 -0.17 -1.49
CA VAL A 15 3.46 0.89 -2.41
C VAL A 15 2.11 0.53 -3.02
N GLN A 16 1.16 1.45 -2.95
CA GLN A 16 -0.19 1.28 -3.47
C GLN A 16 -0.27 1.26 -5.01
N ALA A 17 -1.44 0.96 -5.57
CA ALA A 17 -1.69 0.96 -7.02
C ALA A 17 -1.75 2.41 -7.58
N ASN A 18 -0.61 3.10 -7.57
CA ASN A 18 -0.49 4.52 -7.93
C ASN A 18 -0.86 4.82 -9.38
N GLY A 19 -0.71 3.84 -10.29
CA GLY A 19 -1.08 4.05 -11.69
C GLY A 19 -2.57 4.31 -11.90
N CYS A 20 -3.40 3.95 -10.93
CA CYS A 20 -4.84 4.21 -10.95
C CYS A 20 -5.23 5.56 -10.33
N ASN A 21 -4.25 6.41 -10.00
CA ASN A 21 -4.50 7.76 -9.50
C ASN A 21 -5.25 8.58 -10.58
N PRO A 22 -6.37 9.23 -10.22
CA PRO A 22 -7.13 10.09 -11.13
C PRO A 22 -6.31 11.18 -11.82
N GLN A 23 -5.20 11.61 -11.23
CA GLN A 23 -4.27 12.56 -11.82
C GLN A 23 -3.74 12.11 -13.19
N HIS A 24 -3.69 10.80 -13.45
CA HIS A 24 -3.25 10.26 -14.73
C HIS A 24 -4.36 10.23 -15.80
N LYS A 25 -5.62 10.48 -15.43
CA LYS A 25 -6.80 10.33 -16.31
C LYS A 25 -6.69 11.13 -17.61
N ALA A 26 -6.13 12.35 -17.56
CA ALA A 26 -5.96 13.19 -18.73
C ALA A 26 -4.91 12.68 -19.74
N THR A 27 -4.04 11.76 -19.31
CA THR A 27 -2.93 11.22 -20.12
C THR A 27 -3.14 9.78 -20.55
N LEU A 28 -4.23 9.14 -20.12
CA LEU A 28 -4.56 7.77 -20.46
C LEU A 28 -5.34 7.71 -21.78
N LEU A 29 -5.10 6.66 -22.57
CA LEU A 29 -5.96 6.34 -23.69
C LEU A 29 -7.35 5.93 -23.19
N ALA A 30 -8.39 6.10 -24.01
CA ALA A 30 -9.76 5.74 -23.62
C ALA A 30 -9.94 4.25 -23.27
N THR A 31 -9.04 3.38 -23.77
CA THR A 31 -8.99 1.95 -23.46
C THR A 31 -8.24 1.63 -22.18
N GLU A 32 -7.48 2.58 -21.63
CA GLU A 32 -6.67 2.38 -20.44
C GLU A 32 -7.40 2.86 -19.19
N LYS A 33 -7.32 2.06 -18.12
CA LYS A 33 -7.91 2.40 -16.81
C LYS A 33 -6.88 2.90 -15.80
N CYS A 34 -5.62 2.47 -15.94
CA CYS A 34 -4.52 2.83 -15.07
C CYS A 34 -3.20 2.87 -15.87
N ARG A 35 -2.22 3.60 -15.35
CA ARG A 35 -0.82 3.59 -15.81
C ARG A 35 -0.12 2.32 -15.36
N GLU A 36 -0.10 1.31 -16.23
CA GLU A 36 0.46 0.00 -15.88
C GLU A 36 1.98 0.02 -15.71
N ASP A 37 2.70 0.94 -16.35
CA ASP A 37 4.11 1.21 -16.09
C ASP A 37 4.36 1.57 -14.62
N ILE A 38 3.53 2.46 -14.06
CA ILE A 38 3.59 2.87 -12.65
C ILE A 38 3.17 1.72 -11.72
N ASN A 39 2.11 0.98 -12.08
CA ASN A 39 1.67 -0.17 -11.29
C ASN A 39 2.71 -1.29 -11.26
N ASN A 40 3.42 -1.53 -12.37
CA ASN A 40 4.47 -2.53 -12.45
C ASN A 40 5.68 -2.15 -11.59
N ALA A 41 6.09 -0.87 -11.60
CA ALA A 41 7.11 -0.38 -10.67
C ALA A 41 6.72 -0.62 -9.20
N SER A 42 5.45 -0.34 -8.87
CA SER A 42 4.90 -0.57 -7.52
C SER A 42 4.92 -2.06 -7.13
N LYS A 43 4.52 -2.97 -8.03
CA LYS A 43 4.58 -4.42 -7.82
C LYS A 43 6.02 -4.89 -7.60
N THR A 44 6.97 -4.44 -8.43
CA THR A 44 8.39 -4.80 -8.30
C THR A 44 8.94 -4.35 -6.96
N PHE A 45 8.69 -3.11 -6.55
CA PHE A 45 9.12 -2.62 -5.23
C PHE A 45 8.55 -3.47 -4.10
N ASN A 46 7.24 -3.79 -4.14
CA ASN A 46 6.59 -4.60 -3.11
C ASN A 46 7.17 -6.02 -3.00
N THR A 47 7.52 -6.64 -4.13
CA THR A 47 8.20 -7.95 -4.16
C THR A 47 9.58 -7.88 -3.51
N LEU A 48 10.36 -6.83 -3.81
CA LEU A 48 11.68 -6.61 -3.22
C LEU A 48 11.60 -6.26 -1.73
N LEU A 49 10.58 -5.50 -1.33
CA LEU A 49 10.31 -5.18 0.07
C LEU A 49 10.01 -6.45 0.87
N ARG A 50 9.10 -7.31 0.38
CA ARG A 50 8.81 -8.60 1.04
C ARG A 50 10.07 -9.46 1.19
N SER A 51 10.86 -9.59 0.12
CA SER A 51 12.13 -10.31 0.17
C SER A 51 13.11 -9.71 1.18
N SER A 52 13.08 -8.39 1.37
CA SER A 52 13.91 -7.70 2.36
C SER A 52 13.41 -7.93 3.78
N ILE A 53 12.09 -7.97 3.99
CA ILE A 53 11.47 -8.34 5.27
C ILE A 53 11.89 -9.75 5.67
N ASP A 54 11.86 -10.71 4.75
CA ASP A 54 12.27 -12.09 5.03
C ASP A 54 13.75 -12.18 5.46
N ARG A 55 14.61 -11.34 4.88
CA ARG A 55 16.02 -11.24 5.31
C ARG A 55 16.15 -10.57 6.68
N MET A 56 15.44 -9.47 6.91
CA MET A 56 15.47 -8.74 8.19
C MET A 56 14.94 -9.59 9.34
N TYR A 57 13.86 -10.34 9.12
CA TYR A 57 13.31 -11.26 10.12
C TYR A 57 14.36 -12.27 10.60
N LYS A 58 15.23 -12.75 9.70
CA LYS A 58 16.33 -13.67 10.04
C LYS A 58 17.51 -12.98 10.72
N SER A 59 17.78 -11.71 10.39
CA SER A 59 18.97 -10.99 10.88
C SER A 59 18.74 -10.15 12.12
N LEU A 60 17.48 -9.94 12.54
CA LEU A 60 17.11 -9.10 13.67
C LEU A 60 16.36 -9.93 14.74
N PRO A 61 17.07 -10.60 15.65
CA PRO A 61 16.45 -11.43 16.67
C PRO A 61 15.39 -10.71 17.51
N GLY A 62 14.27 -11.37 17.76
CA GLY A 62 13.16 -10.82 18.53
C GLY A 62 12.38 -9.71 17.82
N SER A 63 12.67 -9.44 16.55
CA SER A 63 11.84 -8.55 15.72
C SER A 63 10.63 -9.28 15.14
N ASN A 64 9.57 -8.51 14.89
CA ASN A 64 8.36 -8.93 14.22
C ASN A 64 8.01 -7.88 13.16
N PHE A 65 7.74 -8.35 11.94
CA PHE A 65 7.40 -7.53 10.80
C PHE A 65 6.01 -7.90 10.30
N VAL A 66 5.15 -6.90 10.15
CA VAL A 66 3.85 -7.02 9.48
C VAL A 66 3.91 -6.26 8.17
N PHE A 67 3.65 -6.96 7.07
CA PHE A 67 3.53 -6.35 5.75
C PHE A 67 2.07 -6.09 5.42
N VAL A 68 1.73 -4.84 5.11
CA VAL A 68 0.40 -4.45 4.66
C VAL A 68 0.39 -4.38 3.13
N ASN A 69 -0.46 -5.20 2.50
CA ASN A 69 -0.66 -5.20 1.05
C ASN A 69 -1.53 -4.01 0.60
N THR A 70 -1.00 -2.80 0.75
CA THR A 70 -1.67 -1.55 0.35
C THR A 70 -2.03 -1.54 -1.14
N TYR A 71 -1.21 -2.17 -1.98
CA TYR A 71 -1.51 -2.33 -3.41
C TYR A 71 -2.84 -3.02 -3.62
N GLY A 72 -3.04 -4.19 -2.99
CA GLY A 72 -4.27 -4.97 -3.11
C GLY A 72 -5.49 -4.21 -2.56
N ILE A 73 -5.34 -3.55 -1.40
CA ILE A 73 -6.41 -2.75 -0.79
C ILE A 73 -6.85 -1.64 -1.73
N VAL A 74 -5.92 -0.80 -2.19
CA VAL A 74 -6.24 0.33 -3.06
C VAL A 74 -6.76 -0.14 -4.41
N ARG A 75 -6.22 -1.23 -4.96
CA ARG A 75 -6.71 -1.81 -6.22
C ARG A 75 -8.15 -2.31 -6.09
N ASN A 76 -8.49 -2.99 -4.99
CA ASN A 76 -9.83 -3.50 -4.77
C ASN A 76 -10.84 -2.35 -4.64
N VAL A 77 -10.46 -1.29 -3.93
CA VAL A 77 -11.28 -0.08 -3.80
C VAL A 77 -11.47 0.62 -5.15
N PHE A 78 -10.43 0.68 -5.98
CA PHE A 78 -10.52 1.19 -7.34
C PHE A 78 -11.49 0.37 -8.22
N ASP A 79 -11.40 -0.96 -8.14
CA ASP A 79 -12.22 -1.87 -8.95
C ASP A 79 -13.68 -1.94 -8.43
N ASN A 80 -13.91 -1.70 -7.14
CA ASN A 80 -15.21 -1.88 -6.48
C ASN A 80 -15.57 -0.68 -5.57
N PRO A 81 -15.61 0.56 -6.06
CA PRO A 81 -15.82 1.73 -5.18
C PRO A 81 -17.15 1.68 -4.41
N GLN A 82 -18.19 1.08 -5.00
CA GLN A 82 -19.52 0.97 -4.42
C GLN A 82 -19.56 0.10 -3.15
N SER A 83 -18.74 -0.97 -3.08
CA SER A 83 -18.67 -1.80 -1.86
C SER A 83 -18.07 -1.06 -0.68
N TYR A 84 -17.44 0.09 -0.93
CA TYR A 84 -16.87 0.99 0.07
C TYR A 84 -17.66 2.29 0.22
N GLY A 85 -18.90 2.35 -0.29
CA GLY A 85 -19.76 3.53 -0.20
C GLY A 85 -19.30 4.72 -1.06
N MET A 86 -18.43 4.49 -2.05
CA MET A 86 -17.96 5.51 -2.99
C MET A 86 -18.64 5.38 -4.35
N GLN A 87 -19.03 6.51 -4.94
CA GLN A 87 -19.59 6.52 -6.30
C GLN A 87 -18.51 6.20 -7.35
N ASP A 88 -17.35 6.81 -7.21
CA ASP A 88 -16.15 6.51 -7.97
C ASP A 88 -14.89 6.60 -7.09
N PHE A 89 -13.76 6.11 -7.62
CA PHE A 89 -12.47 6.21 -6.94
C PHE A 89 -11.88 7.63 -6.99
N THR A 90 -12.38 8.47 -7.91
CA THR A 90 -11.84 9.80 -8.22
C THR A 90 -11.98 10.76 -7.05
N VAL A 91 -13.10 10.69 -6.35
CA VAL A 91 -13.44 11.66 -5.32
C VAL A 91 -12.56 11.60 -4.08
N ASN A 92 -11.89 10.48 -3.78
CA ASN A 92 -11.37 10.25 -2.42
C ASN A 92 -10.06 9.45 -2.29
N PHE A 93 -9.13 9.56 -3.26
CA PHE A 93 -7.80 8.92 -3.13
C PHE A 93 -7.06 9.33 -1.82
N ILE A 94 -7.20 10.60 -1.40
CA ILE A 94 -6.60 11.11 -0.16
C ILE A 94 -7.24 10.46 1.08
N ILE A 95 -8.56 10.27 1.10
CA ILE A 95 -9.26 9.62 2.22
C ILE A 95 -8.78 8.18 2.38
N ILE A 96 -8.57 7.45 1.27
CA ILE A 96 -8.07 6.07 1.32
C ILE A 96 -6.68 6.01 1.97
N ILE A 97 -5.78 6.94 1.65
CA ILE A 97 -4.46 7.03 2.29
C ILE A 97 -4.60 7.29 3.79
N ILE A 98 -5.48 8.20 4.20
CA ILE A 98 -5.72 8.51 5.62
C ILE A 98 -6.29 7.30 6.35
N VAL A 99 -7.30 6.61 5.80
CA VAL A 99 -7.90 5.41 6.43
C VAL A 99 -6.88 4.27 6.58
N ILE A 100 -6.04 4.05 5.58
CA ILE A 100 -4.96 3.04 5.66
C ILE A 100 -3.95 3.42 6.76
N SER A 101 -3.65 4.71 6.89
CA SER A 101 -2.75 5.23 7.92
C SER A 101 -3.37 5.13 9.33
N THR A 102 -4.68 5.35 9.50
CA THR A 102 -5.37 5.35 10.80
C THR A 102 -5.80 3.96 11.29
N THR A 103 -6.22 3.05 10.39
CA THR A 103 -6.47 1.63 10.76
C THR A 103 -5.21 0.96 11.30
N SER A 104 -4.06 1.44 10.85
CA SER A 104 -2.74 0.98 11.28
C SER A 104 -2.32 1.47 12.65
N THR A 105 -2.76 2.66 13.08
CA THR A 105 -2.59 3.11 14.48
C THR A 105 -3.51 2.37 15.43
N MET A 106 -4.72 1.97 15.00
CA MET A 106 -5.63 1.16 15.83
C MET A 106 -5.16 -0.30 15.98
N SER A 107 -4.58 -0.90 14.94
CA SER A 107 -4.09 -2.29 14.98
C SER A 107 -2.81 -2.49 15.81
N GLN A 108 -2.21 -1.40 16.32
CA GLN A 108 -1.05 -1.44 17.22
C GLN A 108 -1.42 -1.26 18.71
N MET A 109 -2.70 -1.13 19.04
CA MET A 109 -3.20 -1.02 20.42
C MET A 109 -3.70 -2.35 21.03
N HIS A 110 -3.46 -3.49 20.37
CA HIS A 110 -3.76 -4.82 20.93
C HIS A 110 -2.54 -5.75 20.87
#